data_AF-A0A7X6HRT9-F1
#
_entry.id   AF-A0A7X6HRT9-F1
#
_cell.length_a   1.000
_cell.length_b   1.000
_cell.length_c   1.000
_cell.angle_alpha   90.00
_cell.angle_beta   90.00
_cell.angle_gamma   90.00
#
_symmetry.space_group_name_H-M   'P 1'
#
loop_
_entity.id
_entity.type
_entity.pdbx_description
1 polymer ?
#
loop_
_entity_poly.entity_id
_entity_poly.type
_entity_poly.pdbx_seq_one_letter_code
_entity_poly.pdbx_strand_id
1 'polypeptide(L)'
;PLLGCGGGVTREADLRAVRVRRTLLDGRSVDEPIDLYTPLSAASDLLDFPLTNGDIIFVPKLDDSTKNLDYDKALVSRSTLSKPRIYVRVLSYAGGGLTSFYLENGSRLLDALNGLPVDATNLRKVALIRFDQKQGRAINRKLDAKAGLEGNVSQNPVLEDNDVIVVGRNLVERIGYAINTVTRPFRDILGFLLFFEQLRNGVDNLFVPVPDRRR
;
A
#
# COMPACT_ATOMS: atom_id res chain seq x y z
N PRO A 1 23.65 -1.84 -1.09
CA PRO A 1 22.79 -0.71 -0.68
C PRO A 1 21.87 -1.07 0.50
N LEU A 2 21.84 -0.22 1.54
CA LEU A 2 21.13 -0.43 2.82
C LEU A 2 19.69 -0.90 2.68
N LEU A 3 18.96 -0.37 1.69
CA LEU A 3 17.54 -0.69 1.46
C LEU A 3 17.33 -1.73 0.35
N GLY A 4 18.36 -2.04 -0.44
CA GLY A 4 18.29 -2.99 -1.56
C GLY A 4 18.08 -4.44 -1.13
N CYS A 5 18.44 -4.79 0.11
CA CYS A 5 18.22 -6.11 0.69
C CYS A 5 17.00 -6.18 1.64
N GLY A 6 16.45 -5.02 2.04
CA GLY A 6 15.45 -4.89 3.12
C GLY A 6 13.99 -4.72 2.66
N GLY A 7 13.69 -4.98 1.39
CA GLY A 7 12.33 -4.83 0.84
C GLY A 7 12.02 -3.44 0.27
N GLY A 8 12.99 -2.53 0.24
CA GLY A 8 12.92 -1.20 -0.38
C GLY A 8 11.95 -0.21 0.28
N VAL A 9 11.85 0.99 -0.28
CA VAL A 9 11.03 2.10 0.24
C VAL A 9 9.86 2.43 -0.68
N THR A 10 8.79 2.98 -0.10
CA THR A 10 7.66 3.49 -0.88
C THR A 10 7.99 4.88 -1.44
N ARG A 11 7.20 5.35 -2.42
CA ARG A 11 7.36 6.69 -3.00
C ARG A 11 7.09 7.83 -2.01
N GLU A 12 6.43 7.52 -0.89
CA GLU A 12 6.14 8.44 0.20
C GLU A 12 7.24 8.46 1.28
N ALA A 13 8.32 7.70 1.12
CA ALA A 13 9.42 7.71 2.07
C ALA A 13 10.17 9.05 2.06
N ASP A 14 10.62 9.50 3.23
CA ASP A 14 11.60 10.56 3.35
C ASP A 14 13.01 9.95 3.43
N LEU A 15 13.66 9.90 2.28
CA LEU A 15 15.03 9.39 2.17
C LEU A 15 16.10 10.37 2.72
N ARG A 16 15.76 11.61 3.10
CA ARG A 16 16.70 12.56 3.71
C ARG A 16 16.87 12.33 5.22
N ALA A 17 15.86 11.73 5.83
CA ALA A 17 15.75 11.59 7.29
C ALA A 17 15.78 10.12 7.74
N VAL A 18 16.41 9.24 6.96
CA VAL A 18 16.59 7.82 7.36
C VAL A 18 17.44 7.75 8.62
N ARG A 19 17.13 6.81 9.52
CA ARG A 19 17.88 6.60 10.75
C ARG A 19 18.25 5.14 10.91
N VAL A 20 19.50 4.88 11.29
CA VAL A 20 19.93 3.55 11.75
C VAL A 20 19.99 3.59 13.26
N ARG A 21 19.18 2.75 13.89
CA ARG A 21 19.20 2.54 15.33
C ARG A 21 20.03 1.31 15.64
N ARG A 22 21.09 1.50 16.42
CA ARG A 22 21.94 0.42 16.93
C ARG A 22 21.78 0.32 18.44
N THR A 23 21.49 -0.88 18.93
CA THR A 23 21.51 -1.18 20.36
C THR A 23 22.91 -1.66 20.74
N LEU A 24 23.57 -0.91 21.61
CA LEU A 24 24.89 -1.24 22.13
C LEU A 24 24.81 -2.38 23.16
N LEU A 25 25.95 -3.00 23.45
CA LEU A 25 26.06 -4.09 24.44
C LEU A 25 25.60 -3.68 25.84
N ASP A 26 25.65 -2.39 26.15
CA ASP A 26 25.19 -1.81 27.42
C ASP A 26 23.68 -1.49 27.45
N GLY A 27 22.95 -1.84 26.39
CA GLY A 27 21.50 -1.63 26.26
C GLY A 27 21.10 -0.23 25.80
N ARG A 28 22.05 0.70 25.61
CA ARG A 28 21.74 2.03 25.04
C ARG A 28 21.49 1.92 23.55
N SER A 29 20.58 2.76 23.03
CA SER A 29 20.38 2.90 21.59
C SER A 29 21.07 4.16 21.07
N VAL A 30 21.74 4.03 19.93
CA VAL A 30 22.32 5.13 19.16
C VAL A 30 21.55 5.25 17.85
N ASP A 31 21.03 6.43 17.56
CA ASP A 31 20.35 6.74 16.31
C ASP A 31 21.29 7.57 15.42
N GLU A 32 21.68 7.02 14.28
CA GLU A 32 22.53 7.70 13.31
C GLU A 32 21.73 8.12 12.07
N PRO A 33 21.67 9.42 11.76
CA PRO A 33 20.94 9.90 10.59
C PRO A 33 21.72 9.60 9.30
N ILE A 34 21.01 9.18 8.27
CA ILE A 34 21.55 8.89 6.95
C ILE A 34 20.69 9.60 5.90
N ASP A 35 21.33 10.33 5.01
CA ASP A 35 20.70 10.91 3.82
C ASP A 35 20.98 10.01 2.61
N LEU A 36 19.93 9.35 2.12
CA LEU A 36 19.95 8.51 0.92
C LEU A 36 19.36 9.24 -0.29
N TYR A 37 18.74 10.41 -0.10
CA TYR A 37 18.14 11.18 -1.17
C TYR A 37 19.17 11.99 -1.93
N THR A 38 20.05 12.72 -1.21
CA THR A 38 21.01 13.63 -1.84
C THR A 38 21.93 12.90 -2.83
N PRO A 39 22.58 11.77 -2.47
CA PRO A 39 23.42 11.05 -3.42
C PRO A 39 22.63 10.46 -4.59
N LEU A 40 21.41 9.99 -4.34
CA LEU A 40 20.50 9.49 -5.38
C LEU A 40 20.14 10.59 -6.38
N SER A 41 19.84 11.80 -5.90
CA SER A 41 19.48 12.95 -6.74
C SER A 41 20.65 13.49 -7.56
N ALA A 42 21.86 13.40 -7.02
CA ALA A 42 23.09 13.80 -7.69
C ALA A 42 23.65 12.73 -8.63
N ALA A 43 23.03 11.54 -8.69
CA ALA A 43 23.57 10.36 -9.36
C ALA A 43 25.03 10.04 -8.94
N SER A 44 25.35 10.28 -7.67
CA SER A 44 26.64 9.95 -7.07
C SER A 44 26.55 8.60 -6.35
N ASP A 45 27.71 8.09 -5.91
CA ASP A 45 27.74 6.88 -5.11
C ASP A 45 26.87 7.02 -3.86
N LEU A 46 25.99 6.05 -3.65
CA LEU A 46 25.18 5.97 -2.44
C LEU A 46 26.11 5.74 -1.24
N LEU A 47 25.77 6.36 -0.11
CA LEU A 47 26.52 6.16 1.13
C LEU A 47 26.60 4.68 1.48
N ASP A 48 27.82 4.15 1.60
CA ASP A 48 28.07 2.81 2.08
C ASP A 48 28.19 2.84 3.61
N PHE A 49 27.05 2.77 4.28
CA PHE A 49 26.99 2.78 5.73
C PHE A 49 27.17 1.35 6.29
N PRO A 50 28.11 1.10 7.21
CA PRO A 50 28.35 -0.23 7.74
C PRO A 50 27.22 -0.65 8.70
N LEU A 51 26.35 -1.55 8.24
CA LEU A 51 25.34 -2.19 9.06
C LEU A 51 25.93 -3.36 9.84
N THR A 52 25.47 -3.52 11.07
CA THR A 52 25.76 -4.67 11.92
C THR A 52 24.50 -5.47 12.23
N ASN A 53 24.66 -6.73 12.60
CA ASN A 53 23.53 -7.56 12.98
C ASN A 53 22.79 -6.95 14.18
N GLY A 54 21.47 -6.83 14.08
CA GLY A 54 20.64 -6.19 15.10
C GLY A 54 20.38 -4.70 14.88
N ASP A 55 20.95 -4.08 13.84
CA ASP A 55 20.60 -2.71 13.46
C ASP A 55 19.16 -2.64 12.94
N ILE A 56 18.45 -1.57 13.31
CA ILE A 56 17.10 -1.27 12.83
C ILE A 56 17.17 -0.05 11.93
N ILE A 57 16.70 -0.19 10.69
CA ILE A 57 16.59 0.92 9.75
C ILE A 57 15.18 1.50 9.85
N PHE A 58 15.08 2.76 10.27
CA PHE A 58 13.85 3.52 10.30
C PHE A 58 13.80 4.50 9.13
N VAL A 59 12.83 4.33 8.25
CA VAL A 59 12.57 5.25 7.13
C VAL A 59 11.28 6.01 7.44
N PRO A 60 11.36 7.31 7.76
CA PRO A 60 10.17 8.12 7.98
C PRO A 60 9.40 8.32 6.68
N LYS A 61 8.13 8.73 6.82
CA LYS A 61 7.32 9.19 5.71
C LYS A 61 7.64 10.67 5.44
N LEU A 62 7.71 11.06 4.17
CA LEU A 62 7.84 12.44 3.73
C LEU A 62 6.68 13.27 4.27
N ASP A 63 7.04 14.38 4.90
CA ASP A 63 6.07 15.33 5.42
C ASP A 63 5.39 16.07 4.27
N ASP A 64 4.17 15.66 3.94
CA ASP A 64 3.36 16.28 2.88
C ASP A 64 2.84 17.69 3.24
N SER A 65 2.99 18.15 4.50
CA SER A 65 2.63 19.52 4.90
C SER A 65 3.65 20.56 4.45
N THR A 66 4.90 20.14 4.22
CA THR A 66 5.97 20.96 3.69
C THR A 66 6.00 20.87 2.16
N LYS A 67 6.20 22.01 1.48
CA LYS A 67 6.40 22.02 0.01
C LYS A 67 7.79 21.46 -0.30
N ASN A 68 7.89 20.14 -0.43
CA ASN A 68 9.12 19.41 -0.78
C ASN A 68 9.46 19.56 -2.28
N LEU A 69 9.64 20.79 -2.76
CA LEU A 69 9.84 21.10 -4.19
C LEU A 69 11.14 20.53 -4.75
N ASP A 70 12.12 20.30 -3.89
CA ASP A 70 13.42 19.70 -4.19
C ASP A 70 13.40 18.17 -4.06
N TYR A 71 12.26 17.56 -3.69
CA TYR A 71 12.09 16.12 -3.50
C TYR A 71 11.35 15.48 -4.67
N ASP A 72 12.07 14.75 -5.52
CA ASP A 72 11.50 14.03 -6.65
C ASP A 72 11.04 12.61 -6.23
N LYS A 73 9.73 12.49 -5.95
CA LYS A 73 9.09 11.20 -5.65
C LYS A 73 9.18 10.21 -6.81
N ALA A 74 9.22 10.68 -8.06
CA ALA A 74 9.34 9.81 -9.22
C ALA A 74 10.75 9.22 -9.34
N LEU A 75 11.78 10.00 -9.01
CA LEU A 75 13.16 9.51 -8.90
C LEU A 75 13.27 8.39 -7.86
N VAL A 76 12.74 8.61 -6.66
CA VAL A 76 12.73 7.60 -5.58
C VAL A 76 12.02 6.32 -6.02
N SER A 77 10.84 6.45 -6.63
CA SER A 77 10.04 5.31 -7.11
C SER A 77 10.75 4.45 -8.15
N ARG A 78 11.67 5.03 -8.93
CA ARG A 78 12.40 4.34 -10.00
C ARG A 78 13.81 3.91 -9.59
N SER A 79 14.23 4.28 -8.39
CA SER A 79 15.56 3.95 -7.87
C SER A 79 15.66 2.50 -7.42
N THR A 80 16.90 2.02 -7.25
CA THR A 80 17.20 0.72 -6.64
C THR A 80 16.86 0.65 -5.15
N LEU A 81 16.49 1.78 -4.53
CA LEU A 81 16.03 1.84 -3.15
C LEU A 81 14.53 1.60 -3.01
N SER A 82 13.76 1.65 -4.11
CA SER A 82 12.31 1.43 -4.10
C SER A 82 11.95 -0.01 -3.74
N LYS A 83 10.74 -0.23 -3.20
CA LYS A 83 10.22 -1.59 -3.00
C LYS A 83 10.24 -2.34 -4.33
N PRO A 84 10.97 -3.46 -4.46
CA PRO A 84 10.99 -4.23 -5.70
C PRO A 84 9.64 -4.90 -5.94
N ARG A 85 8.90 -5.22 -4.86
CA ARG A 85 7.60 -5.87 -4.90
C ARG A 85 6.56 -5.11 -4.10
N ILE A 86 5.32 -5.19 -4.57
CA ILE A 86 4.13 -4.66 -3.91
C ILE A 86 3.27 -5.81 -3.40
N TYR A 87 2.59 -5.61 -2.28
CA TYR A 87 1.67 -6.59 -1.72
C TYR A 87 0.24 -6.18 -2.00
N VAL A 88 -0.45 -6.96 -2.84
CA VAL A 88 -1.82 -6.66 -3.28
C VAL A 88 -2.78 -7.71 -2.75
N ARG A 89 -4.05 -7.32 -2.66
CA ARG A 89 -5.13 -8.20 -2.21
C ARG A 89 -6.22 -8.23 -3.25
N VAL A 90 -6.78 -9.40 -3.50
CA VAL A 90 -7.92 -9.59 -4.40
C VAL A 90 -9.05 -10.23 -3.62
N LEU A 91 -10.18 -9.53 -3.55
CA LEU A 91 -11.43 -10.02 -2.98
C LEU A 91 -12.34 -10.49 -4.12
N SER A 92 -12.60 -11.79 -4.17
CA SER A 92 -13.44 -12.43 -5.17
C SER A 92 -14.15 -13.64 -4.57
N TYR A 93 -15.44 -13.82 -4.86
CA TYR A 93 -16.16 -15.02 -4.46
C TYR A 93 -15.63 -16.27 -5.19
N ALA A 94 -15.29 -16.14 -6.47
CA ALA A 94 -14.72 -17.24 -7.25
C ALA A 94 -13.31 -17.64 -6.78
N GLY A 95 -12.58 -16.70 -6.16
CA GLY A 95 -11.27 -16.91 -5.54
C GLY A 95 -11.29 -17.43 -4.11
N GLY A 96 -12.46 -17.77 -3.56
CA GLY A 96 -12.58 -18.23 -2.17
C GLY A 96 -12.47 -17.11 -1.12
N GLY A 97 -12.73 -15.86 -1.51
CA GLY A 97 -12.73 -14.71 -0.60
C GLY A 97 -11.55 -13.76 -0.86
N LEU A 98 -10.79 -13.45 0.20
CA LEU A 98 -9.64 -12.54 0.14
C LEU A 98 -8.36 -13.32 -0.09
N THR A 99 -7.78 -13.17 -1.26
CA THR A 99 -6.47 -13.71 -1.65
C THR A 99 -5.44 -12.58 -1.63
N SER A 100 -4.20 -12.89 -1.27
CA SER A 100 -3.13 -11.89 -1.15
C SER A 100 -1.81 -12.45 -1.64
N PHE A 101 -1.05 -11.64 -2.39
CA PHE A 101 0.19 -12.07 -3.01
C PHE A 101 1.08 -10.89 -3.36
N TYR A 102 2.34 -11.18 -3.65
CA TYR A 102 3.31 -10.20 -4.11
C TYR A 102 3.30 -10.09 -5.63
N LEU A 103 3.46 -8.87 -6.12
CA LEU A 103 3.71 -8.55 -7.53
C LEU A 103 4.97 -7.70 -7.64
N GLU A 104 5.58 -7.67 -8.81
CA GLU A 104 6.67 -6.73 -9.09
C GLU A 104 6.13 -5.30 -9.08
N ASN A 105 6.92 -4.35 -8.58
CA ASN A 105 6.53 -2.95 -8.57
C ASN A 105 6.38 -2.43 -10.01
N GLY A 106 5.31 -1.69 -10.28
CA GLY A 106 4.91 -1.29 -11.63
C GLY A 106 3.93 -2.24 -12.32
N SER A 107 3.60 -3.39 -11.71
CA SER A 107 2.49 -4.24 -12.15
C SER A 107 1.18 -3.47 -12.19
N ARG A 108 0.31 -3.87 -13.12
CA ARG A 108 -1.01 -3.28 -13.36
C ARG A 108 -2.14 -4.19 -12.92
N LEU A 109 -3.37 -3.67 -12.95
CA LEU A 109 -4.57 -4.41 -12.59
C LEU A 109 -4.66 -5.79 -13.27
N LEU A 110 -4.42 -5.85 -14.58
CA LEU A 110 -4.53 -7.11 -15.33
C LEU A 110 -3.46 -8.12 -14.93
N ASP A 111 -2.26 -7.68 -14.55
CA ASP A 111 -1.19 -8.55 -14.08
C ASP A 111 -1.60 -9.24 -12.77
N ALA A 112 -2.30 -8.53 -11.88
CA ALA A 112 -2.82 -9.09 -10.63
C ALA A 112 -3.97 -10.08 -10.84
N LEU A 113 -4.75 -9.93 -11.90
CA LEU A 113 -5.87 -10.82 -12.21
C LEU A 113 -5.42 -12.05 -13.00
N ASN A 114 -4.26 -11.97 -13.67
CA ASN A 114 -3.69 -13.06 -14.45
C ASN A 114 -3.24 -14.18 -13.51
N GLY A 115 -3.91 -15.34 -13.57
CA GLY A 115 -3.63 -16.50 -12.72
C GLY A 115 -4.54 -16.65 -11.51
N LEU A 116 -5.50 -15.75 -11.29
CA LEU A 116 -6.55 -15.95 -10.29
C LEU A 116 -7.76 -16.68 -10.91
N PRO A 117 -8.45 -17.56 -10.16
CA PRO A 117 -9.72 -18.13 -10.58
C PRO A 117 -10.82 -17.06 -10.46
N VAL A 118 -10.80 -16.09 -11.39
CA VAL A 118 -11.82 -15.06 -11.53
C VAL A 118 -12.66 -15.36 -12.75
N ASP A 119 -13.99 -15.35 -12.58
CA ASP A 119 -14.91 -15.53 -13.70
C ASP A 119 -14.82 -14.34 -14.66
N ALA A 120 -14.60 -14.63 -15.95
CA ALA A 120 -14.50 -13.63 -17.01
C ALA A 120 -15.73 -12.72 -17.11
N THR A 121 -16.92 -13.20 -16.71
CA THR A 121 -18.15 -12.38 -16.67
C THR A 121 -18.07 -11.28 -15.60
N ASN A 122 -17.35 -11.52 -14.50
CA ASN A 122 -17.18 -10.59 -13.39
C ASN A 122 -16.11 -9.53 -13.66
N LEU A 123 -15.26 -9.70 -14.68
CA LEU A 123 -14.22 -8.75 -15.05
C LEU A 123 -14.76 -7.41 -15.58
N ARG A 124 -16.03 -7.36 -15.98
CA ARG A 124 -16.71 -6.09 -16.35
C ARG A 124 -16.98 -5.16 -15.16
N LYS A 125 -16.95 -5.70 -13.95
CA LYS A 125 -17.24 -4.96 -12.71
C LYS A 125 -16.17 -5.26 -11.68
N VAL A 126 -15.07 -4.53 -11.81
CA VAL A 126 -13.96 -4.54 -10.87
C VAL A 126 -13.92 -3.19 -10.15
N ALA A 127 -13.46 -3.18 -8.91
CA ALA A 127 -13.08 -1.95 -8.23
C ALA A 127 -11.65 -2.06 -7.73
N LEU A 128 -10.87 -1.02 -7.96
CA LEU A 128 -9.59 -0.81 -7.29
C LEU A 128 -9.85 0.10 -6.09
N ILE A 129 -9.53 -0.40 -4.91
CA ILE A 129 -9.66 0.33 -3.66
C ILE A 129 -8.26 0.63 -3.15
N ARG A 130 -7.97 1.93 -3.06
CA ARG A 130 -6.68 2.46 -2.64
C ARG A 130 -6.85 3.32 -1.41
N PHE A 131 -5.95 3.18 -0.43
CA PHE A 131 -5.96 4.05 0.73
C PHE A 131 -5.31 5.39 0.42
N ASP A 132 -6.11 6.46 0.44
CA ASP A 132 -5.60 7.82 0.41
C ASP A 132 -5.17 8.22 1.83
N GLN A 133 -3.86 8.14 2.06
CA GLN A 133 -3.27 8.50 3.34
C GLN A 133 -3.42 9.99 3.68
N LYS A 134 -3.64 10.87 2.70
CA LYS A 134 -3.81 12.31 2.93
C LYS A 134 -5.20 12.62 3.45
N GLN A 135 -6.20 11.98 2.84
CA GLN A 135 -7.59 12.17 3.24
C GLN A 135 -8.02 11.21 4.36
N GLY A 136 -7.21 10.18 4.66
CA GLY A 136 -7.58 9.11 5.58
C GLY A 136 -8.75 8.27 5.05
N ARG A 137 -8.93 8.18 3.73
CA ARG A 137 -10.12 7.55 3.13
C ARG A 137 -9.73 6.53 2.07
N ALA A 138 -10.58 5.53 1.87
CA ALA A 138 -10.45 4.63 0.74
C ALA A 138 -11.02 5.29 -0.52
N ILE A 139 -10.21 5.44 -1.56
CA ILE A 139 -10.65 5.82 -2.89
C ILE A 139 -11.13 4.55 -3.59
N ASN A 140 -12.40 4.54 -3.99
CA ASN A 140 -13.00 3.45 -4.75
C ASN A 140 -13.10 3.82 -6.23
N ARG A 141 -12.24 3.22 -7.06
CA ARG A 141 -12.24 3.41 -8.51
C ARG A 141 -12.87 2.19 -9.18
N LYS A 142 -14.06 2.36 -9.75
CA LYS A 142 -14.72 1.33 -10.55
C LYS A 142 -14.06 1.21 -11.92
N LEU A 143 -13.81 -0.01 -12.36
CA LEU A 143 -13.05 -0.36 -13.56
C LEU A 143 -13.73 -1.50 -14.32
N ASP A 144 -13.52 -1.52 -15.63
CA ASP A 144 -13.88 -2.62 -16.52
C ASP A 144 -12.60 -3.32 -16.99
N ALA A 145 -12.16 -4.33 -16.23
CA ALA A 145 -10.96 -5.08 -16.56
C ALA A 145 -11.09 -5.82 -17.89
N LYS A 146 -12.31 -6.17 -18.32
CA LYS A 146 -12.53 -6.76 -19.66
C LYS A 146 -12.18 -5.75 -20.75
N ALA A 147 -12.64 -4.50 -20.65
CA ALA A 147 -12.25 -3.44 -21.58
C ALA A 147 -10.72 -3.17 -21.53
N GLY A 148 -10.08 -3.37 -20.37
CA GLY A 148 -8.62 -3.34 -20.24
C GLY A 148 -7.92 -4.42 -21.08
N LEU A 149 -8.43 -5.65 -21.05
CA LEU A 149 -7.94 -6.76 -21.90
C LEU A 149 -8.16 -6.47 -23.39
N GLU A 150 -9.23 -5.75 -23.72
CA GLU A 150 -9.55 -5.29 -25.09
C GLU A 150 -8.69 -4.08 -25.54
N GLY A 151 -7.75 -3.62 -24.71
CA GLY A 151 -6.78 -2.58 -25.05
C GLY A 151 -7.04 -1.20 -24.44
N ASN A 152 -8.11 -1.01 -23.66
CA ASN A 152 -8.36 0.26 -23.00
C ASN A 152 -7.45 0.45 -21.77
N VAL A 153 -6.34 1.16 -21.97
CA VAL A 153 -5.33 1.43 -20.94
C VAL A 153 -5.92 2.15 -19.70
N SER A 154 -6.98 2.96 -19.85
CA SER A 154 -7.58 3.66 -18.70
C SER A 154 -8.23 2.71 -17.69
N GLN A 155 -8.54 1.47 -18.13
CA GLN A 155 -9.12 0.42 -17.31
C GLN A 155 -8.07 -0.53 -16.71
N ASN A 156 -6.78 -0.31 -17.01
CA ASN A 156 -5.66 -1.09 -16.49
C ASN A 156 -4.65 -0.19 -15.76
N PRO A 157 -5.03 0.42 -14.63
CA PRO A 157 -4.14 1.29 -13.88
C PRO A 157 -2.96 0.51 -13.26
N VAL A 158 -1.87 1.23 -12.99
CA VAL A 158 -0.73 0.73 -12.19
C VAL A 158 -1.17 0.56 -10.73
N LEU A 159 -0.79 -0.57 -10.14
CA LEU A 159 -1.08 -0.91 -8.76
C LEU A 159 -0.06 -0.30 -7.82
N GLU A 160 -0.51 0.02 -6.61
CA GLU A 160 0.30 0.48 -5.50
C GLU A 160 0.30 -0.57 -4.38
N ASP A 161 1.30 -0.48 -3.50
CA ASP A 161 1.39 -1.35 -2.34
C ASP A 161 0.14 -1.25 -1.47
N ASN A 162 -0.39 -2.40 -1.06
CA ASN A 162 -1.62 -2.54 -0.28
C ASN A 162 -2.93 -2.17 -1.00
N ASP A 163 -2.91 -2.03 -2.32
CA ASP A 163 -4.16 -1.96 -3.09
C ASP A 163 -5.04 -3.21 -2.86
N VAL A 164 -6.34 -2.97 -2.81
CA VAL A 164 -7.37 -4.01 -2.73
C VAL A 164 -8.19 -4.00 -4.01
N ILE A 165 -8.14 -5.09 -4.74
CA ILE A 165 -8.91 -5.31 -5.96
C ILE A 165 -10.15 -6.10 -5.58
N VAL A 166 -11.32 -5.62 -5.97
CA VAL A 166 -12.61 -6.26 -5.71
C VAL A 166 -13.23 -6.67 -7.03
N VAL A 167 -13.53 -7.97 -7.17
CA VAL A 167 -14.02 -8.54 -8.44
C VAL A 167 -15.47 -9.01 -8.28
N GLY A 168 -16.34 -8.55 -9.17
CA GLY A 168 -17.75 -8.94 -9.23
C GLY A 168 -18.70 -7.84 -8.76
N ARG A 169 -19.79 -7.66 -9.51
CA ARG A 169 -20.74 -6.54 -9.33
C ARG A 169 -21.26 -6.41 -7.89
N ASN A 170 -21.84 -7.48 -7.36
CA ASN A 170 -22.49 -7.47 -6.04
C ASN A 170 -21.47 -7.15 -4.93
N LEU A 171 -20.25 -7.66 -5.07
CA LEU A 171 -19.18 -7.41 -4.11
C LEU A 171 -18.71 -5.95 -4.19
N VAL A 172 -18.48 -5.43 -5.39
CA VAL A 172 -18.14 -4.01 -5.60
C VAL A 172 -19.20 -3.08 -4.99
N GLU A 173 -20.48 -3.39 -5.16
CA GLU A 173 -21.59 -2.61 -4.60
C GLU A 173 -21.62 -2.68 -3.07
N ARG A 174 -21.54 -3.90 -2.49
CA ARG A 174 -21.52 -4.11 -1.04
C ARG A 174 -20.32 -3.42 -0.37
N ILE A 175 -19.13 -3.58 -0.93
CA ILE A 175 -17.92 -2.95 -0.40
C ILE A 175 -17.99 -1.42 -0.55
N GLY A 176 -18.47 -0.92 -1.68
CA GLY A 176 -18.70 0.50 -1.87
C GLY A 176 -19.65 1.08 -0.83
N TYR A 177 -20.76 0.38 -0.55
CA TYR A 177 -21.70 0.76 0.50
C TYR A 177 -21.05 0.72 1.90
N ALA A 178 -20.31 -0.34 2.22
CA ALA A 178 -19.64 -0.48 3.51
C ALA A 178 -18.64 0.67 3.75
N ILE A 179 -17.80 1.00 2.76
CA ILE A 179 -16.84 2.10 2.84
C ILE A 179 -17.54 3.46 3.03
N ASN A 180 -18.67 3.68 2.34
CA ASN A 180 -19.42 4.93 2.47
C ASN A 180 -20.19 5.04 3.79
N THR A 181 -20.59 3.90 4.37
CA THR A 181 -21.32 3.84 5.65
C THR A 181 -20.38 4.02 6.85
N VAL A 182 -19.10 3.71 6.68
CA VAL A 182 -18.07 4.03 7.67
C VAL A 182 -17.96 5.56 7.77
N THR A 183 -18.65 6.12 8.76
CA THR A 183 -18.81 7.57 8.98
C THR A 183 -17.52 8.25 9.45
N ARG A 184 -16.51 7.48 9.88
CA ARG A 184 -15.20 7.98 10.32
C ARG A 184 -14.11 7.55 9.32
N PRO A 185 -13.27 8.47 8.82
CA PRO A 185 -12.12 8.11 7.99
C PRO A 185 -11.21 7.08 8.68
N PHE A 186 -10.54 6.22 7.91
CA PHE A 186 -9.52 5.33 8.45
C PHE A 186 -8.36 6.16 9.00
N ARG A 187 -7.95 5.85 10.23
CA ARG A 187 -6.83 6.55 10.90
C ARG A 187 -5.49 6.31 10.21
N ASP A 188 -5.29 5.10 9.69
CA ASP A 188 -4.02 4.63 9.14
C ASP A 188 -4.23 3.46 8.15
N ILE A 189 -3.16 3.06 7.46
CA ILE A 189 -3.18 1.96 6.50
C ILE A 189 -3.53 0.62 7.16
N LEU A 190 -3.13 0.43 8.43
CA LEU A 190 -3.41 -0.81 9.14
C LEU A 190 -4.92 -0.96 9.40
N GLY A 191 -5.59 0.10 9.83
CA GLY A 191 -7.05 0.12 10.00
C GLY A 191 -7.80 -0.13 8.69
N PHE A 192 -7.29 0.41 7.58
CA PHE A 192 -7.80 0.09 6.24
C PHE A 192 -7.65 -1.40 5.92
N LEU A 193 -6.49 -2.01 6.20
CA LEU A 193 -6.26 -3.43 5.93
C LEU A 193 -7.13 -4.34 6.81
N LEU A 194 -7.21 -4.04 8.11
CA LEU A 194 -8.02 -4.78 9.07
C LEU A 194 -9.51 -4.76 8.70
N PHE A 195 -10.02 -3.67 8.13
CA PHE A 195 -11.40 -3.60 7.64
C PHE A 195 -11.69 -4.66 6.57
N PHE A 196 -10.76 -4.87 5.62
CA PHE A 196 -10.93 -5.90 4.58
C PHE A 196 -10.75 -7.32 5.11
N GLU A 197 -9.87 -7.51 6.10
CA GLU A 197 -9.74 -8.79 6.79
C GLU A 197 -11.01 -9.15 7.57
N GLN A 198 -11.63 -8.18 8.25
CA GLN A 198 -12.90 -8.39 8.95
C GLN A 198 -14.06 -8.69 7.99
N LEU A 199 -14.11 -8.05 6.83
CA LEU A 199 -15.12 -8.32 5.80
C LEU A 199 -15.08 -9.76 5.25
N ARG A 200 -13.91 -10.40 5.26
CA ARG A 200 -13.72 -11.81 4.90
C ARG A 200 -14.33 -12.76 5.94
N ASN A 201 -14.19 -12.43 7.22
CA ASN A 201 -14.44 -13.36 8.33
C ASN A 201 -15.91 -13.44 8.80
N GLY A 202 -16.83 -12.77 8.12
CA GLY A 202 -18.25 -12.83 8.46
C GLY A 202 -18.66 -11.75 9.47
N VAL A 203 -19.75 -11.08 9.12
CA VAL A 203 -20.30 -9.89 9.77
C VAL A 203 -21.28 -10.35 10.85
N ASP A 204 -20.83 -10.48 12.09
CA ASP A 204 -21.76 -10.55 13.25
C ASP A 204 -21.52 -9.42 14.28
N ASN A 205 -20.39 -8.70 14.22
CA ASN A 205 -20.04 -7.70 15.25
C ASN A 205 -19.53 -6.37 14.72
N LEU A 206 -19.73 -6.04 13.44
CA LEU A 206 -19.01 -4.91 12.87
C LEU A 206 -19.39 -3.56 13.47
N PHE A 207 -20.61 -3.35 13.98
CA PHE A 207 -20.97 -2.15 14.75
C PHE A 207 -22.23 -2.44 15.60
N VAL A 208 -22.07 -2.94 16.84
CA VAL A 208 -23.12 -2.80 17.84
C VAL A 208 -23.02 -1.35 18.37
N PRO A 209 -24.03 -0.48 18.19
CA PRO A 209 -24.07 0.77 18.94
C PRO A 209 -24.05 0.39 20.42
N VAL A 210 -23.10 0.90 21.19
CA VAL A 210 -23.18 0.82 22.65
C VAL A 210 -24.54 1.44 23.02
N PRO A 211 -25.47 0.69 23.64
CA PRO A 211 -26.72 1.28 24.08
C PRO A 211 -26.35 2.36 25.09
N ASP A 212 -26.79 3.58 24.85
CA ASP A 212 -26.66 4.66 25.83
C ASP A 212 -27.41 4.23 27.09
N ARG A 213 -26.67 3.77 28.11
CA ARG A 213 -27.22 3.58 29.45
C ARG A 213 -27.35 4.95 30.11
N ARG A 214 -28.35 5.70 29.66
CA ARG A 214 -28.97 6.75 30.44
C ARG A 214 -30.48 6.62 30.32
N ARG A 215 -31.05 5.92 31.29
CA ARG A 215 -32.25 6.29 32.05
C ARG A 215 -32.41 5.31 33.21
#